data_AF-A0A1K0G5M5-F1
#
_entry.id   AF-A0A1K0G5M5-F1
#
_cell.length_a   1.000
_cell.length_b   1.000
_cell.length_c   1.000
_cell.angle_alpha   90.00
_cell.angle_beta   90.00
_cell.angle_gamma   90.00
#
_symmetry.space_group_name_H-M   'P 1'
#
loop_
_entity.id
_entity.type
_entity.pdbx_description
1 polymer ?
#
loop_
_entity_poly.entity_id
_entity_poly.type
_entity_poly.pdbx_seq_one_letter_code
_entity_poly.pdbx_strand_id
1 'polypeptide(L)'
;MVDVGVFRNVGEGISTTHFVRAFNHYLFENCANQDNECSAKLFLSFLDGCAEKWAEAQPDDIKNLWKALKPAFLACFQLNKTSIESPQVHYNAYFNHLKPQITFLCHCQEWDKWLHCLLKLSMDVPSEMVTQWGLAHAAWMSLPSELQTVIPQPKKGVIEFINTCKSIPWSTYERILEEHDQWEKVVKEIRHHKQHDMEIHRELKNELQCDLATSIEEQVHKALNSLRFQTMPVSPPMQQGQLSPPQMCQLPALPVHQPLTPPCDITQFTEITQQTFLDTPQGKMNYEAALCDFEIHHPHATIQLLKDEPYPLTPGTLPARSNECHCCGQHSHCQVTCINGAVPQPEKTRPSLVGGSSVSSAVVNA
;
A
#
# COMPACT_ATOMS: atom_id res chain seq x y z
N MET A 1 32.28 -12.94 13.53
CA MET A 1 32.46 -13.43 14.90
C MET A 1 31.83 -12.41 15.82
N VAL A 2 30.65 -12.73 16.36
CA VAL A 2 29.92 -11.84 17.27
C VAL A 2 30.70 -11.72 18.58
N ASP A 3 31.07 -10.51 18.95
CA ASP A 3 31.59 -10.21 20.28
C ASP A 3 30.41 -10.20 21.26
N VAL A 4 30.35 -11.21 22.11
CA VAL A 4 29.33 -11.33 23.16
C VAL A 4 29.61 -10.35 24.32
N GLY A 5 30.87 -9.95 24.49
CA GLY A 5 31.34 -9.25 25.68
C GLY A 5 31.27 -10.12 26.95
N VAL A 6 31.81 -9.59 28.05
CA VAL A 6 31.71 -10.20 29.38
C VAL A 6 30.67 -9.45 30.20
N PHE A 7 29.74 -10.15 30.85
CA PHE A 7 28.71 -9.55 31.69
C PHE A 7 29.12 -9.57 33.17
N ARG A 8 29.30 -8.38 33.73
CA ARG A 8 29.76 -8.17 35.11
C ARG A 8 28.65 -7.81 36.08
N ASN A 9 27.85 -6.80 35.73
CA ASN A 9 26.75 -6.30 36.55
C ASN A 9 25.76 -5.44 35.75
N VAL A 10 24.58 -5.20 36.30
CA VAL A 10 23.61 -4.24 35.77
C VAL A 10 24.12 -2.82 35.98
N GLY A 11 24.21 -2.04 34.90
CA GLY A 11 24.66 -0.64 34.93
C GLY A 11 26.02 -0.40 34.28
N GLU A 12 26.78 -1.45 33.94
CA GLU A 12 28.09 -1.36 33.27
C GLU A 12 27.99 -1.30 31.73
N GLY A 13 26.88 -0.77 31.20
CA GLY A 13 26.76 -0.39 29.79
C GLY A 13 26.08 -1.42 28.86
N ILE A 14 25.91 -2.68 29.27
CA ILE A 14 25.18 -3.69 28.49
C ILE A 14 23.91 -4.09 29.24
N SER A 15 22.73 -3.99 28.58
CA SER A 15 21.49 -4.48 29.21
C SER A 15 21.50 -6.01 29.28
N THR A 16 20.95 -6.56 30.36
CA THR A 16 20.81 -8.01 30.57
C THR A 16 20.13 -8.70 29.39
N THR A 17 19.09 -8.07 28.83
CA THR A 17 18.40 -8.55 27.63
C THR A 17 19.28 -8.53 26.39
N HIS A 18 20.10 -7.49 26.20
CA HIS A 18 21.02 -7.38 25.07
C HIS A 18 22.15 -8.41 25.17
N PHE A 19 22.70 -8.63 26.36
CA PHE A 19 23.70 -9.66 26.60
C PHE A 19 23.18 -11.07 26.29
N VAL A 20 22.02 -11.43 26.84
CA VAL A 20 21.38 -12.73 26.54
C VAL A 20 21.07 -12.87 25.05
N ARG A 21 20.68 -11.79 24.37
CA ARG A 21 20.43 -11.79 22.92
C ARG A 21 21.73 -12.03 22.13
N ALA A 22 22.79 -11.29 22.45
CA ALA A 22 24.11 -11.44 21.83
C ALA A 22 24.66 -12.86 22.03
N PHE A 23 24.49 -13.44 23.21
CA PHE A 23 24.88 -14.81 23.49
C PHE A 23 24.07 -15.84 22.69
N ASN A 24 22.73 -15.70 22.60
CA ASN A 24 21.92 -16.58 21.76
C ASN A 24 22.34 -16.49 20.28
N HIS A 25 22.72 -15.29 19.82
CA HIS A 25 23.24 -15.09 18.47
C HIS A 25 24.62 -15.77 18.28
N TYR A 26 25.50 -15.69 19.27
CA TYR A 26 26.78 -16.41 19.27
C TYR A 26 26.61 -17.93 19.22
N LEU A 27 25.71 -18.49 20.04
CA LEU A 27 25.37 -19.91 19.99
C LEU A 27 24.88 -20.31 18.59
N PHE A 28 24.05 -19.47 17.98
CA PHE A 28 23.55 -19.72 16.64
C PHE A 28 24.66 -19.72 15.57
N GLU A 29 25.55 -18.73 15.59
CA GLU A 29 26.62 -18.62 14.58
C GLU A 29 27.71 -19.70 14.73
N ASN A 30 28.01 -20.12 15.96
CA ASN A 30 29.21 -20.91 16.24
C ASN A 30 28.92 -22.35 16.69
N CYS A 31 27.66 -22.71 17.00
CA CYS A 31 27.33 -23.96 17.68
C CYS A 31 26.06 -24.62 17.13
N ALA A 32 26.12 -25.17 15.91
CA ALA A 32 24.96 -25.74 15.22
C ALA A 32 24.23 -26.91 15.92
N ASN A 33 24.79 -27.53 16.97
CA ASN A 33 24.26 -28.75 17.59
C ASN A 33 24.49 -28.88 19.12
N GLN A 34 24.66 -27.77 19.86
CA GLN A 34 24.92 -27.91 21.29
C GLN A 34 23.67 -28.25 22.10
N ASP A 35 23.82 -29.18 23.03
CA ASP A 35 22.81 -29.50 24.01
C ASP A 35 22.66 -28.37 25.05
N ASN A 36 21.64 -28.53 25.90
CA ASN A 36 21.27 -27.55 26.91
C ASN A 36 22.38 -27.34 27.96
N GLU A 37 23.26 -28.32 28.17
CA GLU A 37 24.33 -28.28 29.16
C GLU A 37 25.57 -27.55 28.64
N CYS A 38 25.98 -27.83 27.41
CA CYS A 38 27.05 -27.12 26.73
C CYS A 38 26.74 -25.63 26.62
N SER A 39 25.50 -25.29 26.25
CA SER A 39 25.04 -23.89 26.19
C SER A 39 25.14 -23.20 27.55
N ALA A 40 24.81 -23.90 28.65
CA ALA A 40 24.90 -23.34 30.00
C ALA A 40 26.37 -23.12 30.41
N LYS A 41 27.22 -24.13 30.25
CA LYS A 41 28.67 -24.02 30.56
C LYS A 41 29.32 -22.88 29.78
N LEU A 42 28.99 -22.76 28.50
CA LEU A 42 29.49 -21.69 27.66
C LEU A 42 28.97 -20.33 28.13
N PHE A 43 27.69 -20.19 28.46
CA PHE A 43 27.14 -18.94 29.01
C PHE A 43 27.86 -18.49 30.28
N LEU A 44 28.09 -19.43 31.21
CA LEU A 44 28.80 -19.16 32.46
C LEU A 44 30.21 -18.60 32.22
N SER A 45 30.90 -19.03 31.15
CA SER A 45 32.22 -18.51 30.79
C SER A 45 32.23 -17.04 30.33
N PHE A 46 31.06 -16.45 30.02
CA PHE A 46 30.91 -15.03 29.69
C PHE A 46 30.46 -14.17 30.89
N LEU A 47 30.30 -14.77 32.08
CA LEU A 47 29.97 -14.04 33.30
C LEU A 47 31.24 -13.72 34.09
N ASP A 48 31.25 -12.57 34.75
CA ASP A 48 32.34 -12.11 35.61
C ASP A 48 31.73 -11.35 36.81
N GLY A 49 32.52 -11.11 37.85
CA GLY A 49 32.15 -10.27 38.99
C GLY A 49 30.88 -10.72 39.73
N CYS A 50 29.87 -9.85 39.78
CA CYS A 50 28.62 -10.12 40.50
C CYS A 50 27.77 -11.19 39.81
N ALA A 51 27.81 -11.26 38.48
CA ALA A 51 27.06 -12.24 37.71
C ALA A 51 27.64 -13.65 37.84
N GLU A 52 28.96 -13.78 37.86
CA GLU A 52 29.64 -15.06 38.12
C GLU A 52 29.29 -15.59 39.51
N LYS A 53 29.45 -14.77 40.55
CA LYS A 53 29.10 -15.14 41.94
C LYS A 53 27.64 -15.55 42.10
N TRP A 54 26.73 -14.84 41.42
CA TRP A 54 25.32 -15.22 41.40
C TRP A 54 25.11 -16.60 40.77
N ALA A 55 25.80 -16.88 39.66
CA ALA A 55 25.67 -18.13 38.94
C ALA A 55 26.25 -19.32 39.72
N GLU A 56 27.37 -19.11 40.43
CA GLU A 56 27.95 -20.10 41.35
C GLU A 56 26.99 -20.46 42.50
N ALA A 57 26.21 -19.48 42.97
CA ALA A 57 25.22 -19.67 44.03
C ALA A 57 23.91 -20.34 43.55
N GLN A 58 23.72 -20.53 42.24
CA GLN A 58 22.53 -21.21 41.73
C GLN A 58 22.61 -22.74 41.96
N PRO A 59 21.47 -23.39 42.23
CA PRO A 59 21.36 -24.85 42.24
C PRO A 59 21.86 -25.51 40.94
N ASP A 60 22.37 -26.75 41.04
CA ASP A 60 22.91 -27.51 39.89
C ASP A 60 21.88 -27.71 38.77
N ASP A 61 20.61 -27.92 39.12
CA ASP A 61 19.49 -28.08 38.18
C ASP A 61 19.17 -26.78 37.42
N ILE A 62 19.50 -25.63 37.99
CA ILE A 62 19.37 -24.33 37.33
C ILE A 62 20.62 -24.00 36.51
N LYS A 63 21.81 -24.09 37.10
CA LYS A 63 23.05 -23.62 36.47
C LYS A 63 23.57 -24.50 35.35
N ASN A 64 23.24 -25.80 35.36
CA ASN A 64 23.73 -26.74 34.34
C ASN A 64 22.81 -26.82 33.11
N LEU A 65 21.65 -26.14 33.10
CA LEU A 65 20.68 -26.24 32.01
C LEU A 65 20.33 -24.86 31.48
N TRP A 66 20.68 -24.56 30.22
CA TRP A 66 20.46 -23.23 29.63
C TRP A 66 18.98 -22.79 29.67
N LYS A 67 18.04 -23.72 29.44
CA LYS A 67 16.60 -23.50 29.58
C LYS A 67 16.17 -23.01 30.97
N ALA A 68 16.86 -23.40 32.04
CA ALA A 68 16.58 -22.98 33.41
C ALA A 68 17.43 -21.76 33.81
N LEU A 69 18.71 -21.74 33.42
CA LEU A 69 19.65 -20.66 33.69
C LEU A 69 19.22 -19.32 33.08
N LYS A 70 18.80 -19.32 31.80
CA LYS A 70 18.39 -18.11 31.08
C LYS A 70 17.27 -17.33 31.79
N PRO A 71 16.10 -17.93 32.13
CA PRO A 71 15.04 -17.20 32.82
C PRO A 71 15.46 -16.77 34.24
N ALA A 72 16.23 -17.58 34.97
CA ALA A 72 16.73 -17.21 36.30
C ALA A 72 17.66 -15.99 36.23
N PHE A 73 18.55 -15.96 35.23
CA PHE A 73 19.46 -14.84 34.99
C PHE A 73 18.70 -13.55 34.64
N LEU A 74 17.72 -13.65 33.73
CA LEU A 74 16.85 -12.53 33.40
C LEU A 74 16.08 -12.03 34.63
N ALA A 75 15.49 -12.92 35.43
CA ALA A 75 14.75 -12.52 36.64
C ALA A 75 15.63 -11.79 37.67
N CYS A 76 16.91 -12.15 37.80
CA CYS A 76 17.82 -11.53 38.76
C CYS A 76 18.39 -10.19 38.26
N PHE A 77 18.80 -10.13 36.99
CA PHE A 77 19.56 -9.00 36.46
C PHE A 77 18.75 -8.07 35.56
N GLN A 78 17.53 -8.42 35.19
CA GLN A 78 16.61 -7.49 34.54
C GLN A 78 16.00 -6.62 35.64
N LEU A 79 16.74 -5.60 36.09
CA LEU A 79 16.16 -4.52 36.90
C LEU A 79 14.87 -4.09 36.21
N ASN A 80 13.77 -4.05 36.95
CA ASN A 80 12.43 -3.65 36.52
C ASN A 80 12.46 -2.34 35.72
N LYS A 81 12.87 -2.41 34.46
CA LYS A 81 12.76 -1.33 33.50
C LYS A 81 11.30 -1.37 33.10
N THR A 82 10.54 -0.56 33.80
CA THR A 82 9.14 -0.18 33.52
C THR A 82 8.94 0.38 32.11
N SER A 83 9.98 0.50 31.29
CA SER A 83 9.89 0.57 29.84
C SER A 83 10.01 -0.84 29.25
N ILE A 84 9.01 -1.68 29.52
CA ILE A 84 8.76 -2.85 28.68
C ILE A 84 8.24 -2.24 27.39
N GLU A 85 9.12 -2.08 26.39
CA GLU A 85 8.65 -1.82 25.03
C GLU A 85 7.58 -2.88 24.73
N SER A 86 6.38 -2.42 24.39
CA SER A 86 5.26 -3.32 24.15
C SER A 86 5.69 -4.37 23.12
N PRO A 87 5.33 -5.66 23.28
CA PRO A 87 5.51 -6.68 22.25
C PRO A 87 5.14 -6.21 20.85
N GLN A 88 4.14 -5.33 20.76
CA GLN A 88 3.70 -4.68 19.52
C GLN A 88 4.79 -3.83 18.85
N VAL A 89 5.65 -3.16 19.61
CA VAL A 89 6.76 -2.34 19.08
C VAL A 89 7.76 -3.22 18.36
N HIS A 90 8.15 -4.35 18.94
CA HIS A 90 9.06 -5.31 18.32
C HIS A 90 8.44 -5.97 17.08
N TYR A 91 7.17 -6.34 17.17
CA TYR A 91 6.41 -6.85 16.02
C TYR A 91 6.40 -5.82 14.88
N ASN A 92 6.01 -4.56 15.16
CA ASN A 92 5.98 -3.50 14.16
C ASN A 92 7.38 -3.22 13.57
N ALA A 93 8.43 -3.24 14.41
CA ALA A 93 9.81 -3.07 13.95
C ALA A 93 10.22 -4.17 12.94
N TYR A 94 9.85 -5.42 13.22
CA TYR A 94 10.08 -6.54 12.29
C TYR A 94 9.37 -6.29 10.95
N PHE A 95 8.07 -6.00 10.97
CA PHE A 95 7.28 -5.80 9.74
C PHE A 95 7.70 -4.55 8.95
N ASN A 96 8.16 -3.49 9.63
CA ASN A 96 8.71 -2.31 8.96
C ASN A 96 10.02 -2.62 8.22
N HIS A 97 10.79 -3.61 8.68
CA HIS A 97 12.02 -4.09 8.04
C HIS A 97 11.75 -5.02 6.84
N LEU A 98 10.54 -5.56 6.72
CA LEU A 98 10.09 -6.43 5.61
C LEU A 98 9.80 -5.64 4.32
N LYS A 99 10.71 -4.77 3.91
CA LYS A 99 10.65 -4.04 2.64
C LYS A 99 11.99 -4.10 1.91
N PRO A 100 12.50 -5.30 1.59
CA PRO A 100 13.72 -5.42 0.81
C PRO A 100 13.51 -4.80 -0.57
N GLN A 101 14.39 -3.90 -0.96
CA GLN A 101 14.45 -3.42 -2.34
C GLN A 101 15.37 -4.36 -3.13
N ILE A 102 15.04 -4.63 -4.39
CA ILE A 102 15.89 -5.44 -5.27
C ILE A 102 17.31 -4.85 -5.41
N THR A 103 17.43 -3.53 -5.25
CA THR A 103 18.70 -2.78 -5.22
C THR A 103 19.64 -3.21 -4.10
N PHE A 104 19.14 -3.86 -3.03
CA PHE A 104 20.02 -4.44 -2.00
C PHE A 104 20.90 -5.55 -2.54
N LEU A 105 20.48 -6.24 -3.61
CA LEU A 105 21.29 -7.26 -4.24
C LEU A 105 22.51 -6.66 -4.97
N CYS A 106 22.49 -5.37 -5.35
CA CYS A 106 23.64 -4.72 -6.01
C CYS A 106 24.90 -4.74 -5.12
N HIS A 107 24.73 -4.89 -3.82
CA HIS A 107 25.81 -4.93 -2.84
C HIS A 107 25.61 -6.11 -1.90
N CYS A 108 26.40 -7.17 -2.06
CA CYS A 108 26.38 -8.36 -1.18
C CYS A 108 26.38 -8.01 0.32
N GLN A 109 27.14 -6.98 0.70
CA GLN A 109 27.17 -6.49 2.08
C GLN A 109 25.83 -5.92 2.56
N GLU A 110 25.06 -5.24 1.71
CA GLU A 110 23.74 -4.70 2.08
C GLU A 110 22.69 -5.82 2.19
N TRP A 111 22.77 -6.82 1.32
CA TRP A 111 21.96 -8.03 1.44
C TRP A 111 22.22 -8.77 2.77
N ASP A 112 23.49 -8.98 3.11
CA ASP A 112 23.88 -9.61 4.36
C ASP A 112 23.46 -8.80 5.60
N LYS A 113 23.62 -7.47 5.55
CA LYS A 113 23.13 -6.57 6.61
C LYS A 113 21.63 -6.70 6.79
N TRP A 114 20.86 -6.74 5.68
CA TRP A 114 19.41 -6.89 5.74
C TRP A 114 19.01 -8.21 6.39
N LEU A 115 19.63 -9.34 5.99
CA LEU A 115 19.40 -10.66 6.58
C LEU A 115 19.77 -10.70 8.08
N HIS A 116 20.88 -10.08 8.46
CA HIS A 116 21.31 -10.02 9.85
C HIS A 116 20.34 -9.19 10.71
N CYS A 117 19.90 -8.03 10.22
CA CYS A 117 18.88 -7.23 10.90
C CYS A 117 17.54 -7.97 11.02
N LEU A 118 17.14 -8.72 9.98
CA LEU A 118 15.95 -9.55 10.01
C LEU A 118 16.03 -10.62 11.12
N LEU A 119 17.16 -11.32 11.23
CA LEU A 119 17.39 -12.30 12.31
C LEU A 119 17.27 -11.63 13.68
N LYS A 120 17.98 -10.51 13.88
CA LYS A 120 17.99 -9.78 15.15
C LYS A 120 16.58 -9.36 15.56
N LEU A 121 15.82 -8.76 14.64
CA LEU A 121 14.44 -8.33 14.90
C LEU A 121 13.52 -9.53 15.16
N SER A 122 13.70 -10.65 14.47
CA SER A 122 12.88 -11.86 14.69
C SER A 122 13.04 -12.46 16.09
N MET A 123 14.22 -12.31 16.69
CA MET A 123 14.49 -12.75 18.05
C MET A 123 13.83 -11.84 19.10
N ASP A 124 13.42 -10.63 18.70
CA ASP A 124 12.80 -9.64 19.57
C ASP A 124 11.28 -9.75 19.58
N VAL A 125 10.70 -10.45 18.61
CA VAL A 125 9.26 -10.70 18.55
C VAL A 125 8.89 -11.88 19.48
N PRO A 126 8.03 -11.66 20.48
CA PRO A 126 7.60 -12.74 21.37
C PRO A 126 6.82 -13.83 20.63
N SER A 127 7.03 -15.09 21.00
CA SER A 127 6.40 -16.24 20.36
C SER A 127 4.87 -16.28 20.51
N GLU A 128 4.33 -15.56 21.50
CA GLU A 128 2.89 -15.41 21.75
C GLU A 128 2.21 -14.53 20.70
N MET A 129 2.95 -13.61 20.06
CA MET A 129 2.42 -12.73 19.01
C MET A 129 2.35 -13.45 17.67
N VAL A 130 3.40 -14.20 17.32
CA VAL A 130 3.51 -14.88 16.04
C VAL A 130 4.55 -16.00 16.11
N THR A 131 4.28 -17.10 15.41
CA THR A 131 5.20 -18.22 15.33
C THR A 131 6.43 -17.87 14.51
N GLN A 132 7.57 -18.51 14.78
CA GLN A 132 8.78 -18.34 13.96
C GLN A 132 8.54 -18.68 12.48
N TRP A 133 7.63 -19.61 12.20
CA TRP A 133 7.18 -19.90 10.84
C TRP A 133 6.38 -18.75 10.22
N GLY A 134 5.46 -18.14 10.97
CA GLY A 134 4.71 -16.97 10.51
C GLY A 134 5.63 -15.79 10.17
N LEU A 135 6.66 -15.55 11.00
CA LEU A 135 7.69 -14.52 10.74
C LEU A 135 8.50 -14.84 9.47
N ALA A 136 8.94 -16.09 9.29
CA ALA A 136 9.67 -16.52 8.11
C ALA A 136 8.83 -16.40 6.84
N HIS A 137 7.57 -16.83 6.91
CA HIS A 137 6.63 -16.72 5.80
C HIS A 137 6.38 -15.26 5.41
N ALA A 138 6.18 -14.37 6.39
CA ALA A 138 6.04 -12.94 6.14
C ALA A 138 7.29 -12.33 5.48
N ALA A 139 8.49 -12.74 5.91
CA ALA A 139 9.74 -12.30 5.29
C ALA A 139 9.94 -12.83 3.87
N TRP A 140 9.51 -14.06 3.59
CA TRP A 140 9.53 -14.60 2.23
C TRP A 140 8.54 -13.88 1.32
N MET A 141 7.31 -13.65 1.79
CA MET A 141 6.26 -12.92 1.04
C MET A 141 6.63 -11.47 0.72
N SER A 142 7.52 -10.85 1.51
CA SER A 142 7.97 -9.48 1.27
C SER A 142 9.13 -9.35 0.30
N LEU A 143 9.73 -10.47 -0.12
CA LEU A 143 10.76 -10.47 -1.15
C LEU A 143 10.16 -9.99 -2.50
N PRO A 144 10.95 -9.27 -3.33
CA PRO A 144 10.65 -9.13 -4.75
C PRO A 144 10.26 -10.45 -5.41
N SER A 145 9.33 -10.42 -6.36
CA SER A 145 8.82 -11.61 -7.05
C SER A 145 9.94 -12.45 -7.66
N GLU A 146 10.96 -11.80 -8.19
CA GLU A 146 12.15 -12.38 -8.82
C GLU A 146 12.90 -13.25 -7.81
N LEU A 147 13.05 -12.75 -6.58
CA LEU A 147 13.69 -13.49 -5.48
C LEU A 147 12.83 -14.66 -5.00
N GLN A 148 11.50 -14.52 -4.99
CA GLN A 148 10.59 -15.61 -4.60
C GLN A 148 10.65 -16.80 -5.56
N THR A 149 11.04 -16.59 -6.83
CA THR A 149 11.19 -17.70 -7.79
C THR A 149 12.41 -18.59 -7.51
N VAL A 150 13.44 -18.05 -6.85
CA VAL A 150 14.68 -18.77 -6.57
C VAL A 150 14.81 -19.20 -5.10
N ILE A 151 14.23 -18.44 -4.17
CA ILE A 151 14.23 -18.78 -2.75
C ILE A 151 12.96 -19.61 -2.47
N PRO A 152 13.09 -20.91 -2.14
CA PRO A 152 11.94 -21.73 -1.82
C PRO A 152 11.23 -21.21 -0.56
N GLN A 153 9.90 -21.39 -0.52
CA GLN A 153 9.10 -21.01 0.63
C GLN A 153 9.63 -21.71 1.91
N PRO A 154 9.79 -20.98 3.02
CA PRO A 154 10.36 -21.54 4.24
C PRO A 154 9.40 -22.56 4.87
N LYS A 155 9.97 -23.68 5.34
CA LYS A 155 9.20 -24.75 6.00
C LYS A 155 9.22 -24.64 7.52
N LYS A 156 10.15 -23.86 8.08
CA LYS A 156 10.33 -23.66 9.53
C LYS A 156 10.47 -22.18 9.86
N GLY A 157 11.40 -21.82 10.74
CA GLY A 157 11.58 -20.46 11.25
C GLY A 157 12.49 -19.56 10.42
N VAL A 158 12.64 -18.32 10.88
CA VAL A 158 13.41 -17.26 10.21
C VAL A 158 14.87 -17.66 9.97
N ILE A 159 15.44 -18.46 10.89
CA ILE A 159 16.77 -19.04 10.75
C ILE A 159 16.92 -19.89 9.48
N GLU A 160 15.98 -20.79 9.21
CA GLU A 160 16.04 -21.67 8.04
C GLU A 160 15.89 -20.86 6.76
N PHE A 161 15.00 -19.87 6.77
CA PHE A 161 14.83 -18.91 5.68
C PHE A 161 16.15 -18.17 5.38
N ILE A 162 16.80 -17.60 6.39
CA ILE A 162 18.08 -16.88 6.21
C ILE A 162 19.18 -17.80 5.70
N ASN A 163 19.29 -19.02 6.24
CA ASN A 163 20.28 -19.99 5.77
C ASN A 163 20.02 -20.42 4.33
N THR A 164 18.74 -20.49 3.93
CA THR A 164 18.34 -20.76 2.54
C THR A 164 18.74 -19.61 1.63
N CYS A 165 18.54 -18.35 2.03
CA CYS A 165 19.05 -17.20 1.27
C CYS A 165 20.58 -17.26 1.14
N LYS A 166 21.30 -17.52 2.23
CA LYS A 166 22.77 -17.58 2.22
C LYS A 166 23.35 -18.75 1.42
N SER A 167 22.60 -19.82 1.19
CA SER A 167 23.09 -20.97 0.43
C SER A 167 22.95 -20.80 -1.08
N ILE A 168 22.21 -19.79 -1.54
CA ILE A 168 22.07 -19.48 -2.96
C ILE A 168 23.39 -18.90 -3.49
N PRO A 169 23.97 -19.46 -4.57
CA PRO A 169 25.17 -18.91 -5.18
C PRO A 169 24.96 -17.47 -5.63
N TRP A 170 25.93 -16.59 -5.36
CA TRP A 170 25.84 -15.16 -5.67
C TRP A 170 25.54 -14.88 -7.15
N SER A 171 26.05 -15.70 -8.07
CA SER A 171 25.75 -15.64 -9.51
C SER A 171 24.26 -15.73 -9.85
N THR A 172 23.45 -16.34 -8.98
CA THR A 172 21.99 -16.39 -9.13
C THR A 172 21.37 -15.02 -8.87
N TYR A 173 21.85 -14.31 -7.86
CA TYR A 173 21.42 -12.94 -7.56
C TYR A 173 21.87 -11.96 -8.64
N GLU A 174 23.09 -12.13 -9.18
CA GLU A 174 23.58 -11.33 -10.31
C GLU A 174 22.69 -11.49 -11.55
N ARG A 175 22.28 -12.72 -11.87
CA ARG A 175 21.34 -12.96 -12.99
C ARG A 175 19.98 -12.29 -12.76
N ILE A 176 19.44 -12.37 -11.54
CA ILE A 176 18.18 -11.70 -11.20
C ILE A 176 18.29 -10.18 -11.36
N LEU A 177 19.42 -9.60 -10.96
CA LEU A 177 19.68 -8.18 -11.16
C LEU A 177 19.74 -7.81 -12.65
N GLU A 178 20.45 -8.58 -13.47
CA GLU A 178 20.48 -8.35 -14.92
C GLU A 178 19.10 -8.44 -15.55
N GLU A 179 18.31 -9.45 -15.20
CA GLU A 179 16.93 -9.61 -15.67
C GLU A 179 16.04 -8.43 -15.24
N HIS A 180 16.16 -7.99 -14.00
CA HIS A 180 15.43 -6.82 -13.48
C HIS A 180 15.85 -5.54 -14.19
N ASP A 181 17.13 -5.30 -14.40
CA ASP A 181 17.64 -4.10 -15.10
C ASP A 181 17.20 -4.08 -16.57
N GLN A 182 17.15 -5.23 -17.23
CA GLN A 182 16.58 -5.36 -18.57
C GLN A 182 15.09 -5.03 -18.58
N TRP A 183 14.34 -5.58 -17.63
CA TRP A 183 12.91 -5.28 -17.49
C TRP A 183 12.66 -3.80 -17.22
N GLU A 184 13.46 -3.16 -16.36
CA GLU A 184 13.33 -1.74 -16.06
C GLU A 184 13.59 -0.86 -17.30
N LYS A 185 14.54 -1.24 -18.16
CA LYS A 185 14.78 -0.58 -19.46
C LYS A 185 13.55 -0.67 -20.36
N VAL A 186 12.98 -1.86 -20.51
CA VAL A 186 11.75 -2.08 -21.30
C VAL A 186 10.59 -1.26 -20.75
N VAL A 187 10.41 -1.21 -19.43
CA VAL A 187 9.35 -0.39 -18.80
C VAL A 187 9.59 1.11 -19.00
N LYS A 188 10.84 1.59 -18.97
CA LYS A 188 11.19 2.98 -19.29
C LYS A 188 10.85 3.29 -20.75
N GLU A 189 11.19 2.42 -21.68
CA GLU A 189 10.85 2.56 -23.10
C GLU A 189 9.33 2.57 -23.33
N ILE A 190 8.57 1.64 -22.74
CA ILE A 190 7.10 1.62 -22.85
C ILE A 190 6.50 2.92 -22.32
N ARG A 191 6.97 3.43 -21.17
CA ARG A 191 6.50 4.72 -20.63
C ARG A 191 6.82 5.88 -21.56
N HIS A 192 8.00 5.89 -22.17
CA HIS A 192 8.39 6.91 -23.15
C HIS A 192 7.48 6.89 -24.38
N HIS A 193 7.22 5.71 -24.96
CA HIS A 193 6.30 5.58 -26.10
C HIS A 193 4.88 6.02 -25.75
N LYS A 194 4.35 5.61 -24.58
CA LYS A 194 3.03 6.06 -24.12
C LYS A 194 2.94 7.58 -23.99
N GLN A 195 3.99 8.22 -23.47
CA GLN A 195 4.04 9.67 -23.37
C GLN A 195 4.06 10.34 -24.74
N HIS A 196 4.79 9.75 -25.71
CA HIS A 196 4.82 10.23 -27.09
C HIS A 196 3.46 10.07 -27.79
N ASP A 197 2.78 8.94 -27.61
CA ASP A 197 1.44 8.71 -28.18
C ASP A 197 0.40 9.69 -27.61
N MET A 198 0.48 9.99 -26.31
CA MET A 198 -0.33 11.02 -25.68
C MET A 198 -0.09 12.42 -26.27
N GLU A 199 1.16 12.73 -26.62
CA GLU A 199 1.52 14.00 -27.27
C GLU A 199 0.94 14.07 -28.69
N ILE A 200 1.13 13.03 -29.50
CA ILE A 200 0.52 12.94 -30.84
C ILE A 200 -0.99 13.09 -30.75
N HIS A 201 -1.63 12.39 -29.80
CA HIS A 201 -3.08 12.47 -29.62
C HIS A 201 -3.52 13.89 -29.24
N ARG A 202 -2.75 14.58 -28.40
CA ARG A 202 -3.00 15.98 -28.02
C ARG A 202 -2.84 16.93 -29.22
N GLU A 203 -1.79 16.78 -30.01
CA GLU A 203 -1.54 17.58 -31.21
C GLU A 203 -2.66 17.39 -32.23
N LEU A 204 -3.02 16.14 -32.54
CA LEU A 204 -4.11 15.83 -33.47
C LEU A 204 -5.45 16.39 -32.99
N LYS A 205 -5.73 16.31 -31.68
CA LYS A 205 -6.95 16.90 -31.11
C LYS A 205 -6.97 18.42 -31.29
N ASN A 206 -5.84 19.08 -31.06
CA ASN A 206 -5.74 20.53 -31.24
C ASN A 206 -5.89 20.94 -32.71
N GLU A 207 -5.27 20.19 -33.63
CA GLU A 207 -5.40 20.42 -35.07
C GLU A 207 -6.85 20.26 -35.54
N LEU A 208 -7.52 19.15 -35.16
CA LEU A 208 -8.93 18.93 -35.46
C LEU A 208 -9.83 20.03 -34.88
N GLN A 209 -9.52 20.52 -33.68
CA GLN A 209 -10.26 21.61 -33.06
C GLN A 209 -10.06 22.93 -33.80
N CYS A 210 -8.85 23.22 -34.29
CA CYS A 210 -8.55 24.39 -35.12
C CYS A 210 -9.23 24.32 -36.50
N ASP A 211 -9.19 23.15 -37.16
CA ASP A 211 -9.85 22.94 -38.45
C ASP A 211 -11.37 23.08 -38.33
N LEU A 212 -11.96 22.53 -37.26
CA LEU A 212 -13.38 22.67 -36.98
C LEU A 212 -13.77 24.13 -36.74
N ALA A 213 -12.98 24.88 -35.96
CA ALA A 213 -13.21 26.30 -35.71
C ALA A 213 -13.16 27.11 -37.02
N THR A 214 -12.15 26.86 -37.85
CA THR A 214 -11.96 27.54 -39.15
C THR A 214 -13.13 27.25 -40.10
N SER A 215 -13.56 25.98 -40.19
CA SER A 215 -14.73 25.59 -40.99
C SER A 215 -16.02 26.26 -40.51
N ILE A 216 -16.23 26.38 -39.20
CA ILE A 216 -17.40 27.08 -38.63
C ILE A 216 -17.35 28.57 -38.99
N GLU A 217 -16.20 29.22 -38.85
CA GLU A 217 -16.02 30.64 -39.22
C GLU A 217 -16.31 30.89 -40.70
N GLU A 218 -15.81 30.04 -41.60
CA GLU A 218 -16.08 30.14 -43.03
C GLU A 218 -17.57 29.99 -43.35
N GLN A 219 -18.26 29.04 -42.71
CA GLN A 219 -19.70 28.85 -42.91
C GLN A 219 -20.51 30.05 -42.40
N VAL A 220 -20.17 30.59 -41.23
CA VAL A 220 -20.80 31.81 -40.68
C VAL A 220 -20.57 32.99 -41.61
N HIS A 221 -19.34 33.18 -42.11
CA HIS A 221 -19.02 34.26 -43.03
C HIS A 221 -19.79 34.14 -44.36
N LYS A 222 -19.91 32.92 -44.91
CA LYS A 222 -20.69 32.63 -46.12
C LYS A 222 -22.19 32.89 -45.92
N ALA A 223 -22.74 32.52 -44.76
CA ALA A 223 -24.13 32.77 -44.40
C ALA A 223 -24.42 34.28 -44.26
N LEU A 224 -23.54 35.02 -43.58
CA LEU A 224 -23.65 36.47 -43.43
C LEU A 224 -23.56 37.21 -44.77
N ASN A 225 -22.65 36.80 -45.66
CA ASN A 225 -22.55 37.38 -47.00
C ASN A 225 -23.82 37.09 -47.82
N SER A 226 -24.36 35.88 -47.75
CA SER A 226 -25.61 35.52 -48.44
C SER A 226 -26.79 36.37 -47.96
N LEU A 227 -26.88 36.64 -46.65
CA LEU A 227 -27.91 37.52 -46.08
C LEU A 227 -27.75 38.96 -46.55
N ARG A 228 -26.51 39.46 -46.67
CA ARG A 228 -26.21 40.82 -47.16
C ARG A 228 -26.64 41.02 -48.61
N PHE A 229 -26.51 40.00 -49.47
CA PHE A 229 -26.96 40.08 -50.86
C PHE A 229 -28.49 40.01 -51.01
N GLN A 230 -29.20 39.32 -50.11
CA GLN A 230 -30.67 39.30 -50.11
C GLN A 230 -31.30 40.59 -49.57
N THR A 231 -30.58 41.37 -48.77
CA THR A 231 -31.08 42.61 -48.14
C THR A 231 -30.72 43.88 -48.92
N MET A 232 -30.18 43.76 -50.13
CA MET A 232 -30.06 44.91 -51.02
C MET A 232 -31.46 45.46 -51.31
N PRO A 233 -31.74 46.73 -50.97
CA PRO A 233 -33.07 47.30 -51.16
C PRO A 233 -33.36 47.32 -52.66
N VAL A 234 -34.31 46.49 -53.08
CA VAL A 234 -34.99 46.70 -54.35
C VAL A 234 -35.57 48.09 -54.27
N SER A 235 -35.07 49.01 -55.10
CA SER A 235 -35.55 50.37 -55.19
C SER A 235 -37.07 50.34 -55.16
N PRO A 236 -37.71 50.97 -54.16
CA PRO A 236 -39.16 50.95 -54.08
C PRO A 236 -39.70 51.57 -55.37
N PRO A 237 -40.75 50.98 -55.99
CA PRO A 237 -41.46 51.70 -57.03
C PRO A 237 -41.91 53.03 -56.41
N MET A 238 -41.66 54.13 -57.12
CA MET A 238 -42.21 55.44 -56.81
C MET A 238 -43.73 55.32 -56.61
N GLN A 239 -44.18 55.18 -55.37
CA GLN A 239 -45.55 55.44 -54.99
C GLN A 239 -45.54 56.46 -53.86
N GLN A 240 -45.84 57.67 -54.29
CA GLN A 240 -46.20 58.82 -53.49
C GLN A 240 -47.55 58.51 -52.83
N GLY A 241 -47.58 58.26 -51.52
CA GLY A 241 -48.85 57.95 -50.85
C GLY A 241 -48.74 57.65 -49.36
N GLN A 242 -48.93 58.70 -48.56
CA GLN A 242 -49.38 58.73 -47.16
C GLN A 242 -48.70 57.85 -46.10
N LEU A 243 -47.92 58.57 -45.28
CA LEU A 243 -47.47 58.22 -43.94
C LEU A 243 -48.64 57.77 -43.04
N SER A 244 -48.49 56.60 -42.43
CA SER A 244 -49.13 56.23 -41.16
C SER A 244 -48.05 55.98 -40.11
N PRO A 245 -48.30 56.27 -38.82
CA PRO A 245 -47.27 56.30 -37.78
C PRO A 245 -46.78 54.90 -37.39
N PRO A 246 -45.54 54.77 -36.88
CA PRO A 246 -44.93 53.47 -36.59
C PRO A 246 -45.52 52.87 -35.30
N GLN A 247 -46.02 51.64 -35.40
CA GLN A 247 -46.25 50.79 -34.23
C GLN A 247 -44.91 50.20 -33.79
N MET A 248 -44.55 50.45 -32.52
CA MET A 248 -43.42 49.82 -31.87
C MET A 248 -43.68 48.32 -31.72
N CYS A 249 -43.01 47.50 -32.55
CA CYS A 249 -42.92 46.07 -32.32
C CYS A 249 -42.04 45.84 -31.08
N GLN A 250 -42.67 45.40 -30.00
CA GLN A 250 -42.00 44.96 -28.78
C GLN A 250 -41.19 43.69 -29.09
N LEU A 251 -39.88 43.73 -28.82
CA LEU A 251 -39.06 42.52 -28.76
C LEU A 251 -39.59 41.59 -27.65
N PRO A 252 -39.66 40.26 -27.86
CA PRO A 252 -39.84 39.32 -26.77
C PRO A 252 -38.61 39.41 -25.85
N ALA A 253 -38.84 39.71 -24.58
CA ALA A 253 -37.80 39.70 -23.55
C ALA A 253 -37.20 38.29 -23.43
N LEU A 254 -35.87 38.20 -23.50
CA LEU A 254 -35.11 37.01 -23.16
C LEU A 254 -35.38 36.68 -21.67
N PRO A 255 -35.66 35.42 -21.28
CA PRO A 255 -35.79 35.06 -19.87
C PRO A 255 -34.41 35.19 -19.21
N VAL A 256 -34.31 36.14 -18.27
CA VAL A 256 -33.18 36.22 -17.34
C VAL A 256 -33.34 35.08 -16.33
N HIS A 257 -32.56 34.01 -16.51
CA HIS A 257 -32.40 32.99 -15.46
C HIS A 257 -31.50 33.56 -14.36
N GLN A 258 -32.12 33.99 -13.25
CA GLN A 258 -31.44 34.14 -11.97
C GLN A 258 -31.17 32.76 -11.37
N PRO A 259 -29.93 32.43 -10.95
CA PRO A 259 -29.69 31.29 -10.09
C PRO A 259 -30.14 31.64 -8.67
N LEU A 260 -31.25 31.07 -8.23
CA LEU A 260 -31.57 30.95 -6.81
C LEU A 260 -30.71 29.84 -6.22
N THR A 261 -29.61 30.19 -5.56
CA THR A 261 -28.96 29.30 -4.59
C THR A 261 -29.79 29.30 -3.30
N PRO A 262 -30.32 28.15 -2.85
CA PRO A 262 -30.81 28.00 -1.49
C PRO A 262 -29.63 27.90 -0.50
N PRO A 263 -29.82 28.22 0.79
CA PRO A 263 -28.80 27.99 1.82
C PRO A 263 -28.60 26.47 1.99
N CYS A 264 -27.38 25.98 1.80
CA CYS A 264 -27.03 24.60 2.11
C CYS A 264 -27.06 24.40 3.63
N ASP A 265 -28.05 23.63 4.10
CA ASP A 265 -27.99 22.99 5.41
C ASP A 265 -26.88 21.95 5.41
N ILE A 266 -25.86 22.20 6.23
CA ILE A 266 -24.78 21.27 6.51
C ILE A 266 -25.31 20.24 7.49
N THR A 267 -25.69 19.05 7.02
CA THR A 267 -25.55 17.72 7.65
C THR A 267 -26.56 16.71 7.10
N GLN A 268 -26.46 16.37 5.81
CA GLN A 268 -26.86 15.04 5.34
C GLN A 268 -25.61 14.40 4.75
N PHE A 269 -25.17 13.29 5.32
CA PHE A 269 -24.19 12.44 4.64
C PHE A 269 -24.90 11.88 3.41
N THR A 270 -24.75 12.58 2.28
CA THR A 270 -25.25 12.11 1.01
C THR A 270 -24.61 10.75 0.77
N GLU A 271 -25.44 9.72 0.76
CA GLU A 271 -25.04 8.37 0.43
C GLU A 271 -24.46 8.44 -0.98
N ILE A 272 -23.14 8.23 -1.11
CA ILE A 272 -22.48 8.20 -2.41
C ILE A 272 -23.19 7.12 -3.20
N THR A 273 -23.92 7.52 -4.23
CA THR A 273 -24.69 6.58 -5.06
C THR A 273 -23.69 5.61 -5.68
N GLN A 274 -24.01 4.32 -5.73
CA GLN A 274 -23.07 3.29 -6.21
C GLN A 274 -23.73 2.47 -7.30
N GLN A 275 -22.97 2.17 -8.35
CA GLN A 275 -23.41 1.27 -9.41
C GLN A 275 -22.80 -0.11 -9.16
N THR A 276 -23.65 -1.08 -8.83
CA THR A 276 -23.25 -2.48 -8.58
C THR A 276 -23.57 -3.36 -9.78
N PHE A 277 -22.75 -4.39 -9.96
CA PHE A 277 -22.91 -5.38 -11.03
C PHE A 277 -22.87 -6.79 -10.44
N LEU A 278 -23.71 -7.69 -10.96
CA LEU A 278 -23.71 -9.11 -10.56
C LEU A 278 -22.43 -9.79 -11.07
N ASP A 279 -21.85 -10.72 -10.28
CA ASP A 279 -20.71 -11.54 -10.72
C ASP A 279 -21.14 -12.62 -11.72
N THR A 280 -21.49 -12.16 -12.92
CA THR A 280 -21.85 -12.96 -14.09
C THR A 280 -21.06 -12.46 -15.30
N PRO A 281 -20.89 -13.26 -16.37
CA PRO A 281 -20.24 -12.77 -17.59
C PRO A 281 -20.87 -11.50 -18.15
N GLN A 282 -22.21 -11.38 -18.10
CA GLN A 282 -22.91 -10.16 -18.52
C GLN A 282 -22.63 -8.98 -17.59
N GLY A 283 -22.60 -9.21 -16.28
CA GLY A 283 -22.27 -8.16 -15.32
C GLY A 283 -20.84 -7.63 -15.48
N LYS A 284 -19.89 -8.49 -15.87
CA LYS A 284 -18.51 -8.08 -16.21
C LYS A 284 -18.46 -7.18 -17.44
N MET A 285 -19.16 -7.55 -18.52
CA MET A 285 -19.26 -6.68 -19.70
C MET A 285 -19.93 -5.34 -19.39
N ASN A 286 -20.99 -5.33 -18.58
CA ASN A 286 -21.68 -4.10 -18.18
C ASN A 286 -20.78 -3.22 -17.31
N TYR A 287 -20.00 -3.82 -16.40
CA TYR A 287 -19.03 -3.11 -15.58
C TYR A 287 -17.93 -2.49 -16.42
N GLU A 288 -17.35 -3.23 -17.37
CA GLU A 288 -16.31 -2.72 -18.27
C GLU A 288 -16.82 -1.53 -19.11
N ALA A 289 -18.05 -1.61 -19.63
CA ALA A 289 -18.69 -0.52 -20.34
C ALA A 289 -18.91 0.72 -19.45
N ALA A 290 -19.42 0.52 -18.23
CA ALA A 290 -19.65 1.61 -17.29
C ALA A 290 -18.35 2.25 -16.79
N LEU A 291 -17.30 1.46 -16.57
CA LEU A 291 -15.99 1.95 -16.18
C LEU A 291 -15.35 2.78 -17.30
N CYS A 292 -15.45 2.32 -18.55
CA CYS A 292 -14.99 3.07 -19.73
C CYS A 292 -15.73 4.42 -19.86
N ASP A 293 -17.07 4.42 -19.72
CA ASP A 293 -17.87 5.64 -19.76
C ASP A 293 -17.49 6.61 -18.62
N PHE A 294 -17.29 6.08 -17.41
CA PHE A 294 -16.86 6.85 -16.25
C PHE A 294 -15.45 7.45 -16.47
N GLU A 295 -14.50 6.72 -17.04
CA GLU A 295 -13.15 7.23 -17.34
C GLU A 295 -13.16 8.34 -18.40
N ILE A 296 -14.05 8.25 -19.40
CA ILE A 296 -14.24 9.28 -20.43
C ILE A 296 -14.74 10.58 -19.81
N HIS A 297 -15.71 10.50 -18.90
CA HIS A 297 -16.30 11.68 -18.26
C HIS A 297 -15.47 12.21 -17.09
N HIS A 298 -14.62 11.38 -16.46
CA HIS A 298 -13.81 11.75 -15.29
C HIS A 298 -12.33 11.31 -15.41
N PRO A 299 -11.55 11.93 -16.32
CA PRO A 299 -10.15 11.56 -16.54
C PRO A 299 -9.23 11.73 -15.32
N HIS A 300 -9.68 12.41 -14.27
CA HIS A 300 -8.94 12.63 -13.02
C HIS A 300 -9.44 11.79 -11.83
N ALA A 301 -10.47 10.97 -12.00
CA ALA A 301 -11.11 10.23 -10.90
C ALA A 301 -10.29 9.04 -10.36
N THR A 302 -9.13 8.73 -10.95
CA THR A 302 -8.18 7.72 -10.44
C THR A 302 -7.55 8.10 -9.10
N ILE A 303 -7.61 9.39 -8.69
CA ILE A 303 -7.00 9.89 -7.46
C ILE A 303 -8.06 10.13 -6.37
N GLN A 304 -9.24 10.63 -6.72
CA GLN A 304 -10.34 10.88 -5.80
C GLN A 304 -11.69 10.63 -6.48
N LEU A 305 -12.55 9.87 -5.80
CA LEU A 305 -13.92 9.64 -6.21
C LEU A 305 -14.73 10.94 -6.06
N LEU A 306 -15.45 11.31 -7.12
CA LEU A 306 -16.45 12.38 -7.08
C LEU A 306 -17.58 11.98 -6.12
N LYS A 307 -18.04 12.91 -5.28
CA LYS A 307 -19.08 12.62 -4.27
C LYS A 307 -20.47 12.44 -4.87
N ASP A 308 -20.71 13.09 -6.00
CA ASP A 308 -22.05 13.26 -6.57
C ASP A 308 -22.33 12.30 -7.73
N GLU A 309 -21.35 11.49 -8.15
CA GLU A 309 -21.48 10.59 -9.29
C GLU A 309 -21.23 9.13 -8.91
N PRO A 310 -22.04 8.19 -9.44
CA PRO A 310 -21.95 6.80 -9.03
C PRO A 310 -20.77 6.09 -9.67
N TYR A 311 -19.79 5.74 -8.84
CA TYR A 311 -18.65 4.94 -9.28
C TYR A 311 -19.05 3.48 -9.52
N PRO A 312 -18.68 2.88 -10.67
CA PRO A 312 -18.93 1.48 -10.97
C PRO A 312 -18.05 0.55 -10.13
N LEU A 313 -18.67 -0.36 -9.37
CA LEU A 313 -17.98 -1.31 -8.50
C LEU A 313 -17.67 -2.62 -9.23
N THR A 314 -16.52 -3.23 -8.91
CA THR A 314 -16.13 -4.53 -9.45
C THR A 314 -17.27 -5.56 -9.27
N PRO A 315 -17.63 -6.36 -10.29
CA PRO A 315 -18.74 -7.30 -10.21
C PRO A 315 -18.65 -8.23 -8.99
N GLY A 316 -19.77 -8.36 -8.27
CA GLY A 316 -19.84 -9.10 -7.00
C GLY A 316 -19.43 -8.31 -5.76
N THR A 317 -18.93 -7.08 -5.91
CA THR A 317 -18.65 -6.18 -4.79
C THR A 317 -19.95 -5.62 -4.23
N LEU A 318 -20.08 -5.65 -2.91
CA LEU A 318 -21.26 -5.14 -2.23
C LEU A 318 -21.19 -3.61 -2.01
N PRO A 319 -22.37 -2.96 -1.86
CA PRO A 319 -22.42 -1.55 -1.50
C PRO A 319 -21.67 -1.24 -0.20
N ALA A 320 -21.27 0.02 -0.02
CA ALA A 320 -20.60 0.45 1.20
C ALA A 320 -21.51 0.21 2.42
N ARG A 321 -20.92 -0.16 3.56
CA ARG A 321 -21.62 -0.44 4.83
C ARG A 321 -22.43 -1.73 4.81
N SER A 322 -22.13 -2.67 3.92
CA SER A 322 -22.78 -3.98 3.84
C SER A 322 -22.04 -5.06 4.66
N ASN A 323 -21.09 -4.67 5.51
CA ASN A 323 -20.11 -5.55 6.16
C ASN A 323 -19.25 -6.31 5.14
N GLU A 324 -18.85 -5.63 4.07
CA GLU A 324 -17.98 -6.18 3.05
C GLU A 324 -16.53 -6.35 3.55
N CYS A 325 -15.82 -7.34 3.01
CA CYS A 325 -14.39 -7.49 3.23
C CYS A 325 -13.62 -6.34 2.56
N HIS A 326 -12.83 -5.59 3.34
CA HIS A 326 -12.05 -4.45 2.83
C HIS A 326 -11.02 -4.80 1.74
N CYS A 327 -10.66 -6.08 1.59
CA CYS A 327 -9.71 -6.52 0.56
C CYS A 327 -10.39 -6.73 -0.80
N CYS A 328 -11.55 -7.40 -0.82
CA CYS A 328 -12.17 -7.90 -2.05
C CYS A 328 -13.63 -7.47 -2.26
N GLY A 329 -14.23 -6.72 -1.32
CA GLY A 329 -15.59 -6.19 -1.46
C GLY A 329 -16.74 -7.19 -1.28
N GLN A 330 -16.45 -8.47 -0.95
CA GLN A 330 -17.47 -9.52 -0.78
C GLN A 330 -17.79 -9.82 0.70
N HIS A 331 -18.92 -10.48 0.98
CA HIS A 331 -19.30 -10.90 2.34
C HIS A 331 -18.61 -12.21 2.80
N SER A 332 -18.94 -12.67 4.01
CA SER A 332 -18.59 -13.98 4.60
C SER A 332 -17.17 -14.19 5.09
N HIS A 333 -16.29 -13.20 5.02
CA HIS A 333 -14.93 -13.35 5.55
C HIS A 333 -14.31 -12.02 6.00
N CYS A 334 -13.30 -12.10 6.86
CA CYS A 334 -12.53 -10.95 7.30
C CYS A 334 -11.30 -10.77 6.41
N GLN A 335 -10.69 -9.59 6.47
CA GLN A 335 -9.49 -9.25 5.67
C GLN A 335 -8.35 -10.27 5.85
N VAL A 336 -8.22 -10.86 7.03
CA VAL A 336 -7.15 -11.81 7.38
C VAL A 336 -7.31 -13.16 6.67
N THR A 337 -8.54 -13.55 6.31
CA THR A 337 -8.85 -14.83 5.65
C THR A 337 -9.24 -14.66 4.19
N CYS A 338 -9.04 -13.47 3.62
CA CYS A 338 -9.39 -13.16 2.24
C CYS A 338 -8.43 -13.85 1.26
N ILE A 339 -8.96 -14.78 0.46
CA ILE A 339 -8.24 -15.44 -0.63
C ILE A 339 -8.56 -14.85 -2.01
N ASN A 340 -9.51 -13.93 -2.06
CA ASN A 340 -9.96 -13.31 -3.31
C ASN A 340 -9.00 -12.20 -3.75
N GLY A 341 -8.94 -11.96 -5.07
CA GLY A 341 -8.17 -10.86 -5.64
C GLY A 341 -8.61 -9.51 -5.05
N ALA A 342 -7.65 -8.61 -4.88
CA ALA A 342 -7.92 -7.30 -4.32
C ALA A 342 -8.69 -6.42 -5.31
N VAL A 343 -9.70 -5.67 -4.83
CA VAL A 343 -10.41 -4.68 -5.67
C VAL A 343 -9.49 -3.52 -6.07
N PRO A 344 -9.82 -2.75 -7.12
CA PRO A 344 -9.08 -1.55 -7.50
C PRO A 344 -8.91 -0.55 -6.34
N GLN A 345 -7.83 0.23 -6.35
CA GLN A 345 -7.51 1.20 -5.29
C GLN A 345 -8.63 2.23 -5.00
N PRO A 346 -9.35 2.78 -6.00
CA PRO A 346 -10.48 3.67 -5.73
C PRO A 346 -11.53 3.01 -4.81
N GLU A 347 -11.84 1.73 -5.03
CA GLU A 347 -12.78 0.96 -4.21
C GLU A 347 -12.25 0.71 -2.79
N LYS A 348 -10.93 0.54 -2.61
CA LYS A 348 -10.31 0.34 -1.28
C LYS A 348 -10.38 1.56 -0.38
N THR A 349 -10.24 2.77 -0.96
CA THR A 349 -10.29 4.03 -0.19
C THR A 349 -11.71 4.46 0.19
N ARG A 350 -12.72 3.82 -0.40
CA ARG A 350 -14.14 4.13 -0.23
C ARG A 350 -14.66 4.01 1.21
N PRO A 351 -14.39 2.95 1.98
CA PRO A 351 -14.96 2.80 3.33
C PRO A 351 -14.50 3.91 4.29
N SER A 352 -13.29 4.45 4.08
CA SER A 352 -12.74 5.56 4.88
C SER A 352 -13.45 6.90 4.63
N LEU A 353 -14.01 7.13 3.44
CA LEU A 353 -14.75 8.35 3.11
C LEU A 353 -16.16 8.36 3.69
N VAL A 354 -16.74 7.17 3.88
CA VAL A 354 -18.13 6.98 4.34
C VAL A 354 -18.20 6.75 5.86
N GLY A 355 -17.10 6.37 6.51
CA GLY A 355 -17.05 5.90 7.90
C GLY A 355 -16.45 6.85 8.93
N GLY A 356 -16.40 8.17 8.68
CA GLY A 356 -15.72 9.18 9.51
C GLY A 356 -16.12 9.36 10.99
N SER A 357 -16.89 8.43 11.58
CA SER A 357 -17.13 8.36 13.03
C SER A 357 -17.19 6.90 13.48
N SER A 358 -16.05 6.31 13.82
CA SER A 358 -16.01 5.01 14.49
C SER A 358 -16.41 5.18 15.96
N VAL A 359 -17.66 4.89 16.29
CA VAL A 359 -18.08 4.69 17.70
C VAL A 359 -17.55 3.33 18.14
N SER A 360 -16.67 3.34 19.14
CA SER A 360 -16.14 2.14 19.78
C SER A 360 -17.26 1.45 20.58
N SER A 361 -17.84 0.39 20.04
CA SER A 361 -18.80 -0.45 20.77
C SER A 361 -18.08 -1.29 21.81
N ALA A 362 -18.20 -0.88 23.09
CA ALA A 362 -17.85 -1.71 24.23
C ALA A 362 -18.89 -2.83 24.39
N VAL A 363 -18.42 -4.09 24.36
CA VAL A 363 -19.22 -5.26 24.70
C VAL A 363 -19.39 -5.30 26.22
N VAL A 364 -20.63 -5.07 26.69
CA VAL A 364 -21.04 -5.37 28.07
C VAL A 364 -21.54 -6.82 28.07
N ASN A 365 -20.79 -7.70 28.72
CA ASN A 365 -21.23 -9.07 29.00
C ASN A 365 -22.17 -9.06 30.21
N ALA A 366 -23.32 -9.71 30.05
CA ALA A 366 -24.20 -10.17 31.14
C ALA A 366 -23.83 -11.61 31.53
#